data_AF-A0A072NA16-F1
#
_entry.id   AF-A0A072NA16-F1
#
_cell.length_a   1.000
_cell.length_b   1.000
_cell.length_c   1.000
_cell.angle_alpha   90.00
_cell.angle_beta   90.00
_cell.angle_gamma   90.00
#
_symmetry.space_group_name_H-M   'P 1'
#
loop_
_entity.id
_entity.type
_entity.pdbx_description
1 polymer ?
#
loop_
_entity_poly.entity_id
_entity_poly.type
_entity_poly.pdbx_seq_one_letter_code
_entity_poly.pdbx_strand_id
1 'polypeptide(L)'
;MKRPPVSPLAAFLLFALLTAVLGLWRVGWNSGDLPLWFWGAVVLAGGMAVLSRWLHQQALFQRSLQQRTRLAALGCGLPVATTSISLNFVGSDFSVVSLILQLMVWVAASLIMARIIVRPQP
;
A
#
# COMPACT_ATOMS: atom_id res chain seq x y z
N MET A 1 -17.23 8.26 19.82
CA MET A 1 -17.87 7.41 18.78
C MET A 1 -16.83 6.45 18.23
N LYS A 2 -16.99 5.13 18.39
CA LYS A 2 -16.08 4.13 17.80
C LYS A 2 -16.40 4.05 16.30
N ARG A 3 -15.45 4.41 15.43
CA ARG A 3 -15.63 4.25 13.97
C ARG A 3 -15.81 2.76 13.68
N PRO A 4 -16.81 2.36 12.86
CA PRO A 4 -16.98 0.97 12.49
C PRO A 4 -15.69 0.49 11.79
N PRO A 5 -15.22 -0.73 12.08
CA PRO A 5 -14.04 -1.26 11.42
C PRO A 5 -14.32 -1.36 9.92
N VAL A 6 -13.56 -0.61 9.10
CA VAL A 6 -13.62 -0.67 7.62
C VAL A 6 -13.55 -2.13 7.21
N SER A 7 -14.50 -2.66 6.43
CA SER A 7 -14.52 -4.08 6.08
C SER A 7 -13.25 -4.46 5.29
N PRO A 8 -12.74 -5.71 5.40
CA PRO A 8 -11.55 -6.12 4.66
C PRO A 8 -11.79 -6.02 3.15
N LEU A 9 -13.02 -6.31 2.73
CA LEU A 9 -13.49 -6.09 1.37
C LEU A 9 -13.37 -4.62 0.96
N ALA A 10 -13.76 -3.67 1.80
CA ALA A 10 -13.64 -2.24 1.49
C ALA A 10 -12.18 -1.80 1.35
N ALA A 11 -11.27 -2.31 2.18
CA ALA A 11 -9.83 -2.03 2.06
C ALA A 11 -9.25 -2.60 0.76
N PHE A 12 -9.61 -3.84 0.42
CA PHE A 12 -9.23 -4.47 -0.85
C PHE A 12 -9.73 -3.64 -2.03
N LEU A 13 -11.03 -3.37 -2.08
CA LEU A 13 -11.68 -2.66 -3.18
C LEU A 13 -11.13 -1.25 -3.35
N LEU A 14 -10.91 -0.52 -2.25
CA LEU A 14 -10.36 0.84 -2.31
C LEU A 14 -9.00 0.86 -3.02
N PHE A 15 -8.07 0.00 -2.61
CA PHE A 15 -6.73 0.00 -3.19
C PHE A 15 -6.69 -0.62 -4.58
N ALA A 16 -7.40 -1.73 -4.81
CA ALA A 16 -7.49 -2.32 -6.14
C ALA A 16 -8.10 -1.34 -7.15
N LEU A 17 -9.22 -0.68 -6.79
CA LEU A 17 -9.86 0.33 -7.64
C LEU A 17 -8.94 1.51 -7.88
N LEU A 18 -8.26 2.00 -6.84
CA LEU A 18 -7.34 3.14 -6.96
C LEU A 18 -6.14 2.81 -7.86
N THR A 19 -5.55 1.61 -7.73
CA THR A 19 -4.51 1.14 -8.65
C THR A 19 -5.03 1.06 -10.09
N ALA A 20 -6.21 0.45 -10.30
CA ALA A 20 -6.80 0.29 -11.62
C ALA A 20 -7.12 1.63 -12.30
N VAL A 21 -7.77 2.55 -11.58
CA VAL A 21 -8.12 3.89 -12.07
C VAL A 21 -6.88 4.69 -12.44
N LEU A 22 -5.85 4.68 -11.59
CA LEU A 22 -4.61 5.40 -11.87
C LEU A 22 -3.85 4.80 -13.07
N GLY A 23 -3.87 3.47 -13.22
CA GLY A 23 -3.25 2.81 -14.37
C GLY A 23 -3.96 3.15 -15.67
N LEU A 24 -5.29 3.05 -15.68
CA LEU A 24 -6.11 3.45 -16.83
C LEU A 24 -5.92 4.93 -17.17
N TRP A 25 -5.89 5.81 -16.17
CA TRP A 25 -5.66 7.23 -16.39
C TRP A 25 -4.31 7.49 -17.08
N ARG A 26 -3.26 6.74 -16.70
CA ARG A 26 -1.91 6.86 -17.28
C ARG A 26 -1.84 6.45 -18.76
N VAL A 27 -2.69 5.53 -19.19
CA VAL A 27 -2.78 5.08 -20.60
C VAL A 27 -3.97 5.70 -21.35
N GLY A 28 -4.52 6.81 -20.86
CA GLY A 28 -5.63 7.49 -21.54
C GLY A 28 -6.93 6.66 -21.60
N TRP A 29 -7.17 5.82 -20.60
CA TRP A 29 -8.31 4.88 -20.49
C TRP A 29 -8.34 3.75 -21.52
N ASN A 30 -7.26 3.58 -22.30
CA ASN A 30 -7.15 2.44 -23.21
C ASN A 30 -6.65 1.19 -22.49
N SER A 31 -7.58 0.32 -22.08
CA SER A 31 -7.22 -0.92 -21.38
C SER A 31 -6.32 -1.88 -22.20
N GLY A 32 -6.29 -1.76 -23.53
CA GLY A 32 -5.44 -2.57 -24.40
C GLY A 32 -3.94 -2.24 -24.28
N ASP A 33 -3.61 -1.06 -23.79
CA ASP A 33 -2.23 -0.61 -23.59
C ASP A 33 -1.67 -1.04 -22.23
N LEU A 34 -2.51 -1.60 -21.34
CA LEU A 34 -2.07 -2.13 -20.05
C LEU A 34 -1.58 -3.57 -20.21
N PRO A 35 -0.36 -3.88 -19.75
CA PRO A 35 0.16 -5.23 -19.83
C PRO A 35 -0.60 -6.15 -18.86
N LEU A 36 -0.73 -7.44 -19.19
CA LEU A 36 -1.51 -8.40 -18.40
C LEU A 36 -1.08 -8.48 -16.92
N TRP A 37 0.22 -8.30 -16.65
CA TRP A 37 0.77 -8.31 -15.28
C TRP A 37 0.21 -7.17 -14.41
N PHE A 38 -0.24 -6.07 -15.01
CA PHE A 38 -0.82 -4.93 -14.29
C PHE A 38 -2.08 -5.34 -13.52
N TRP A 39 -2.94 -6.18 -14.11
CA TRP A 39 -4.14 -6.68 -13.44
C TRP A 39 -3.80 -7.58 -12.25
N GLY A 40 -2.74 -8.38 -12.36
CA GLY A 40 -2.17 -9.11 -11.21
C GLY A 40 -1.71 -8.16 -10.11
N ALA A 41 -1.10 -7.03 -10.49
CA ALA A 41 -0.64 -6.01 -9.56
C ALA A 41 -1.79 -5.26 -8.86
N VAL A 42 -2.90 -5.02 -9.55
CA VAL A 42 -4.16 -4.49 -8.99
C VAL A 42 -4.69 -5.41 -7.89
N VAL A 43 -4.76 -6.72 -8.15
CA VAL A 43 -5.19 -7.72 -7.16
C VAL A 43 -4.22 -7.76 -5.98
N LEU A 44 -2.91 -7.71 -6.24
CA LEU A 44 -1.88 -7.67 -5.21
C LEU A 44 -2.00 -6.41 -4.33
N ALA A 45 -2.26 -5.24 -4.90
CA ALA A 45 -2.43 -3.99 -4.13
C ALA A 45 -3.62 -4.11 -3.17
N GLY A 46 -4.75 -4.66 -3.64
CA GLY A 46 -5.90 -4.96 -2.78
C GLY A 46 -5.56 -5.97 -1.68
N GLY A 47 -4.86 -7.07 -2.02
CA GLY A 47 -4.45 -8.10 -1.07
C GLY A 47 -3.51 -7.55 0.02
N MET A 48 -2.55 -6.70 -0.38
CA MET A 48 -1.64 -6.02 0.54
C MET A 48 -2.37 -5.04 1.46
N ALA A 49 -3.46 -4.42 1.02
CA ALA A 49 -4.30 -3.57 1.87
C ALA A 49 -5.04 -4.38 2.95
N VAL A 50 -5.51 -5.59 2.62
CA VAL A 50 -6.11 -6.51 3.60
C VAL A 50 -5.07 -7.00 4.60
N LEU A 51 -3.90 -7.41 4.11
CA LEU A 51 -2.78 -7.87 4.95
C LEU A 51 -2.30 -6.74 5.88
N SER A 52 -2.17 -5.54 5.35
CA SER A 52 -1.87 -4.31 6.11
C SER A 52 -2.83 -4.10 7.27
N ARG A 53 -4.14 -4.19 7.00
CA ARG A 53 -5.16 -4.04 8.03
C ARG A 53 -5.04 -5.12 9.10
N TRP A 54 -4.80 -6.37 8.69
CA TRP A 54 -4.61 -7.48 9.62
C TRP A 54 -3.37 -7.25 10.52
N LEU A 55 -2.25 -6.80 9.95
CA LEU A 55 -1.05 -6.42 10.71
C LEU A 55 -1.32 -5.25 11.67
N HIS A 56 -2.12 -4.26 11.24
CA HIS A 56 -2.49 -3.12 12.06
C HIS A 56 -3.38 -3.53 13.25
N GLN A 57 -4.30 -4.49 13.05
CA GLN A 57 -5.11 -5.07 14.12
C GLN A 57 -4.25 -5.84 15.13
N GLN A 58 -3.21 -6.57 14.67
CA GLN A 58 -2.26 -7.21 15.57
C GLN A 58 -1.40 -6.22 16.36
N ALA A 59 -1.10 -5.05 15.80
CA ALA A 59 -0.34 -4.01 16.51
C ALA A 59 -1.08 -3.47 17.75
N LEU A 60 -2.41 -3.51 17.77
CA LEU A 60 -3.21 -3.02 18.90
C LEU A 60 -3.10 -3.91 20.15
N PHE A 61 -2.84 -5.22 20.01
CA PHE A 61 -2.71 -6.14 21.13
C PHE A 61 -1.33 -6.05 21.81
N GLN A 62 -1.25 -5.38 22.97
CA GLN A 62 -0.18 -5.45 23.99
C GLN A 62 1.28 -5.65 23.51
N ARG A 63 1.70 -5.00 22.42
CA ARG A 63 3.08 -5.05 21.91
C ARG A 63 3.88 -3.80 22.27
N SER A 64 5.20 -3.96 22.35
CA SER A 64 6.12 -2.86 22.65
C SER A 64 6.00 -1.74 21.61
N LEU A 65 6.29 -0.50 22.02
CA LEU A 65 6.10 0.70 21.18
C LEU A 65 6.84 0.57 19.83
N GLN A 66 8.06 0.01 19.85
CA GLN A 66 8.83 -0.27 18.62
C GLN A 66 8.14 -1.27 17.68
N GLN A 67 7.52 -2.34 18.21
CA GLN A 67 6.81 -3.33 17.39
C GLN A 67 5.54 -2.73 16.77
N ARG A 68 4.83 -1.87 17.52
CA ARG A 68 3.67 -1.13 17.00
C ARG A 68 4.04 -0.21 15.85
N THR A 69 5.15 0.54 15.96
CA THR A 69 5.62 1.40 14.88
C THR A 69 6.00 0.60 13.63
N ARG A 70 6.69 -0.53 13.79
CA ARG A 70 7.07 -1.38 12.64
C ARG A 70 5.85 -1.95 11.93
N LEU A 71 4.86 -2.46 12.68
CA LEU A 71 3.63 -3.02 12.11
C LEU A 71 2.77 -1.95 11.44
N ALA A 72 2.65 -0.77 12.05
CA ALA A 72 1.95 0.36 11.44
C ALA A 72 2.66 0.84 10.17
N ALA A 73 3.99 0.83 10.14
CA ALA A 73 4.77 1.19 8.96
C ALA A 73 4.58 0.17 7.82
N LEU A 74 4.66 -1.13 8.12
CA LEU A 74 4.38 -2.19 7.15
C LEU A 74 2.95 -2.10 6.62
N GLY A 75 1.99 -1.81 7.51
CA GLY A 75 0.59 -1.62 7.13
C GLY A 75 0.39 -0.44 6.18
N CYS A 76 0.89 0.75 6.52
CA CYS A 76 0.68 1.91 5.64
C CYS A 76 1.52 1.83 4.35
N GLY A 77 2.70 1.21 4.40
CA GLY A 77 3.66 1.24 3.30
C GLY A 77 3.39 0.25 2.19
N LEU A 78 3.00 -0.98 2.53
CA LEU A 78 2.85 -2.06 1.54
C LEU A 78 1.85 -1.74 0.42
N PRO A 79 0.58 -1.38 0.69
CA PRO A 79 -0.39 -1.16 -0.38
C PRO A 79 -0.07 0.08 -1.24
N VAL A 80 0.54 1.11 -0.65
CA VAL A 80 0.92 2.32 -1.40
C VAL A 80 2.18 2.08 -2.23
N ALA A 81 3.17 1.36 -1.68
CA ALA A 81 4.36 0.95 -2.42
C ALA A 81 3.98 0.06 -3.61
N THR A 82 3.11 -0.95 -3.41
CA THR A 82 2.61 -1.80 -4.50
C THR A 82 1.94 -0.96 -5.58
N THR A 83 1.02 -0.05 -5.20
CA THR A 83 0.33 0.82 -6.16
C THR A 83 1.31 1.72 -6.94
N SER A 84 2.23 2.41 -6.26
CA SER A 84 3.22 3.28 -6.91
C SER A 84 4.20 2.53 -7.80
N ILE A 85 4.65 1.35 -7.39
CA ILE A 85 5.54 0.50 -8.19
C ILE A 85 4.81 0.10 -9.48
N SER A 86 3.60 -0.46 -9.35
CA SER A 86 2.80 -0.87 -10.50
C SER A 86 2.60 0.28 -11.49
N LEU A 87 2.29 1.48 -11.02
CA LEU A 87 2.06 2.64 -11.88
C LEU A 87 3.34 3.13 -12.56
N ASN A 88 4.47 3.17 -11.87
CA ASN A 88 5.71 3.69 -12.47
C ASN A 88 6.28 2.79 -13.56
N PHE A 89 6.01 1.49 -13.49
CA PHE A 89 6.41 0.51 -14.50
C PHE A 89 5.39 0.33 -15.64
N VAL A 90 4.24 1.01 -15.59
CA VAL A 90 3.37 1.14 -16.78
C VAL A 90 4.03 2.12 -17.76
N GLY A 91 4.55 1.55 -18.85
CA GLY A 91 5.12 2.29 -19.99
C GLY A 91 6.58 2.71 -19.85
N SER A 92 7.33 2.20 -18.87
CA SER A 92 8.77 2.46 -18.71
C SER A 92 9.58 1.17 -18.69
N ASP A 93 10.85 1.24 -19.09
CA ASP A 93 11.78 0.13 -18.96
C ASP A 93 11.96 -0.22 -17.48
N PHE A 94 11.65 -1.46 -17.13
CA PHE A 94 11.75 -1.94 -15.76
C PHE A 94 13.23 -1.95 -15.31
N SER A 95 13.59 -1.04 -14.41
CA SER A 95 14.90 -1.02 -13.76
C SER A 95 14.80 -1.48 -12.30
N VAL A 96 15.55 -2.52 -11.96
CA VAL A 96 15.67 -3.07 -10.60
C VAL A 96 16.19 -2.02 -9.62
N VAL A 97 17.07 -1.13 -10.07
CA VAL A 97 17.62 -0.04 -9.24
C VAL A 97 16.53 0.96 -8.87
N SER A 98 15.69 1.35 -9.84
CA SER A 98 14.55 2.23 -9.60
C SER A 98 13.53 1.60 -8.64
N LEU A 99 13.27 0.30 -8.77
CA LEU A 99 12.41 -0.46 -7.86
C LEU A 99 12.94 -0.41 -6.41
N ILE A 100 14.24 -0.67 -6.21
CA ILE A 100 14.88 -0.67 -4.90
C ILE A 100 14.83 0.72 -4.27
N LEU A 101 15.19 1.77 -5.02
CA LEU A 101 15.13 3.16 -4.53
C LEU A 101 13.71 3.54 -4.11
N GLN A 102 12.71 3.17 -4.91
CA GLN A 102 11.32 3.49 -4.62
C GLN A 102 10.80 2.73 -3.40
N LEU A 103 11.20 1.47 -3.22
CA LEU A 103 10.95 0.71 -2.00
C LEU A 103 11.60 1.37 -0.77
N MET A 104 12.84 1.83 -0.87
CA MET A 104 13.53 2.52 0.24
C MET A 104 12.80 3.81 0.65
N VAL A 105 12.39 4.63 -0.32
CA VAL A 105 11.61 5.87 -0.06
C VAL A 105 10.29 5.53 0.62
N TRP A 106 9.57 4.50 0.16
CA TRP A 106 8.31 4.09 0.77
C TRP A 106 8.49 3.54 2.18
N VAL A 107 9.51 2.73 2.42
CA VAL A 107 9.84 2.24 3.77
C VAL A 107 10.11 3.43 4.70
N ALA A 108 10.90 4.41 4.27
CA ALA A 108 11.18 5.60 5.05
C ALA A 108 9.90 6.41 5.35
N ALA A 109 9.09 6.72 4.32
CA ALA A 109 7.83 7.46 4.47
C ALA A 109 6.85 6.76 5.42
N SER A 110 6.78 5.43 5.33
CA SER A 110 5.89 4.61 6.14
C SER A 110 6.33 4.54 7.60
N LEU A 111 7.64 4.50 7.86
CA LEU A 111 8.19 4.62 9.21
C LEU A 111 7.92 5.98 9.84
N ILE A 112 8.01 7.07 9.07
CA ILE A 112 7.68 8.42 9.51
C ILE A 112 6.19 8.51 9.88
N MET A 113 5.30 8.09 8.97
CA MET A 113 3.84 8.05 9.20
C MET A 113 3.48 7.20 10.41
N ALA A 114 4.07 6.01 10.54
CA ALA A 114 3.83 5.14 11.68
C ALA A 114 4.27 5.76 13.00
N ARG A 115 5.38 6.51 13.03
CA ARG A 115 5.78 7.27 14.22
C ARG A 115 4.79 8.36 14.58
N ILE A 116 4.17 9.02 13.61
CA ILE A 116 3.15 10.04 13.85
C ILE A 116 1.89 9.40 14.44
N ILE A 117 1.47 8.26 13.91
CA ILE A 117 0.26 7.54 14.33
C ILE A 117 0.41 6.93 15.73
N VAL A 118 1.59 6.40 16.07
CA VAL A 118 1.86 5.68 17.32
C VAL A 118 2.32 6.62 18.46
N ARG A 119 2.23 7.95 18.31
CA ARG A 119 2.65 8.89 19.37
C ARG A 119 1.95 8.54 20.69
N PRO A 120 2.70 8.47 21.81
CA PRO A 120 2.10 8.26 23.12
C PRO A 120 1.12 9.39 23.40
N GLN A 121 -0.11 9.05 23.76
CA GLN A 121 -1.06 10.05 24.26
C GLN A 121 -0.55 10.54 25.63
N PRO A 122 -0.57 11.85 25.88
CA PRO A 122 -0.14 12.44 27.15
C PRO A 122 -1.00 11.96 28.32
#